data_AF-A0A979GM47-F1
#
_entry.id   AF-A0A979GM47-F1
#
_cell.length_a   1.000
_cell.length_b   1.000
_cell.length_c   1.000
_cell.angle_alpha   90.00
_cell.angle_beta   90.00
_cell.angle_gamma   90.00
#
_symmetry.space_group_name_H-M   'P 1'
#
loop_
_entity.id
_entity.type
_entity.pdbx_description
1 polymer ?
#
loop_
_entity_poly.entity_id
_entity_poly.type
_entity_poly.pdbx_seq_one_letter_code
_entity_poly.pdbx_strand_id
1 'polypeptide(L)'
;MTRGILLFFISIAVATTSFAQQDSTVADKIKLERDQQLKELNDKLKLNEGEIKVLKTELSGLNDKEAKRKMTAMENLQVALDSRLAILEKTPKIRVGLNGQLAFTELLSIQRDVQPADLFLASQQFFTQLGAVSNLQQYKDFNEWKTEYENWYSKKGRGDQMFDFLNSSLSLVTNAANRVPLYGSLVQTVSSGVNTLVMSFGKENRELKGKSPSMLRLLNVASQFEQQKSVIDYEWTAITKELNQLQQENQDLLSQQLSYYGLDSEGYKREYLSTTLDRKREQYKNDCRLSIARKIQAMEADSLMKGKWSGQVETFMYKVQSLRMRFGQLTARMMINIDRYNELITDYSDSNKFPTEFTTKVGELKEKLSFVKKTFGNSFNPAKYIEDSAVMYIGSNTAETGI
;
A
#
# COMPACT_ATOMS: atom_id res chain seq x y z
N MET A 1 47.79 41.00 23.27
CA MET A 1 46.90 40.26 24.19
C MET A 1 45.88 39.50 23.35
N THR A 2 45.68 38.24 23.71
CA THR A 2 45.14 37.11 22.95
C THR A 2 43.65 37.20 22.61
N ARG A 3 43.30 36.91 21.35
CA ARG A 3 41.93 36.74 20.85
C ARG A 3 41.39 35.37 21.29
N GLY A 4 40.29 35.34 22.03
CA GLY A 4 39.59 34.12 22.44
C GLY A 4 38.62 33.65 21.35
N ILE A 5 38.88 32.48 20.78
CA ILE A 5 37.95 31.73 19.93
C ILE A 5 36.96 31.02 20.85
N LEU A 6 35.69 31.40 20.78
CA LEU A 6 34.61 30.74 21.52
C LEU A 6 34.15 29.50 20.73
N LEU A 7 34.71 28.34 21.07
CA LEU A 7 34.24 27.04 20.57
C LEU A 7 32.98 26.63 21.34
N PHE A 8 31.82 26.73 20.69
CA PHE A 8 30.56 26.20 21.21
C PHE A 8 30.53 24.67 21.00
N PHE A 9 30.94 23.91 22.01
CA PHE A 9 30.68 22.47 22.09
C PHE A 9 29.22 22.25 22.51
N ILE A 10 28.36 21.81 21.59
CA ILE A 10 27.04 21.27 21.94
C ILE A 10 27.24 19.86 22.46
N SER A 11 27.26 19.71 23.78
CA SER A 11 27.20 18.41 24.45
C SER A 11 25.75 17.91 24.40
N ILE A 12 25.52 16.80 23.71
CA ILE A 12 24.24 16.09 23.73
C ILE A 12 24.17 15.34 25.06
N ALA A 13 23.50 15.91 26.06
CA ALA A 13 23.13 15.20 27.27
C ALA A 13 21.88 14.36 26.97
N VAL A 14 22.06 13.04 26.85
CA VAL A 14 20.96 12.08 26.80
C VAL A 14 20.42 11.93 28.22
N ALA A 15 19.37 12.69 28.56
CA ALA A 15 18.60 12.46 29.77
C ALA A 15 17.67 11.26 29.55
N THR A 16 18.02 10.11 30.11
CA THR A 16 17.14 8.95 30.21
C THR A 16 16.14 9.18 31.33
N THR A 17 14.96 9.74 31.03
CA THR A 17 13.81 9.68 31.92
C THR A 17 12.88 8.55 31.48
N SER A 18 12.85 7.50 32.30
CA SER A 18 11.99 6.34 32.14
C SER A 18 10.54 6.71 32.48
N PHE A 19 9.72 6.95 31.46
CA PHE A 19 8.26 6.93 31.57
C PHE A 19 7.69 5.86 30.63
N ALA A 20 6.74 5.10 31.18
CA ALA A 20 5.98 3.97 30.62
C ALA A 20 6.07 3.77 29.09
N GLN A 21 6.69 2.65 28.71
CA GLN A 21 6.85 2.20 27.33
C GLN A 21 5.51 1.65 26.79
N GLN A 22 4.70 2.54 26.22
CA GLN A 22 3.91 2.20 25.05
C GLN A 22 4.92 2.06 23.91
N ASP A 23 5.01 0.90 23.24
CA ASP A 23 6.03 0.65 22.21
C ASP A 23 5.88 1.65 21.04
N SER A 24 6.55 2.81 21.16
CA SER A 24 6.57 3.87 20.17
C SER A 24 7.45 3.44 19.00
N THR A 25 6.90 3.55 17.79
CA THR A 25 7.63 3.21 16.56
C THR A 25 8.77 4.20 16.34
N VAL A 26 9.75 3.85 15.51
CA VAL A 26 10.83 4.80 15.15
C VAL A 26 10.26 6.04 14.47
N ALA A 27 9.19 5.90 13.69
CA ALA A 27 8.49 7.01 13.07
C ALA A 27 7.93 7.99 14.12
N ASP A 28 7.31 7.48 15.19
CA ASP A 28 6.77 8.32 16.28
C ASP A 28 7.89 9.05 17.04
N LYS A 29 9.03 8.38 17.24
CA LYS A 29 10.21 9.00 17.86
C LYS A 29 10.75 10.16 17.01
N ILE A 30 10.81 10.00 15.70
CA ILE A 30 11.24 11.06 14.77
C ILE A 30 10.24 12.24 14.80
N LYS A 31 8.94 11.96 14.76
CA LYS A 31 7.89 12.99 14.83
C LYS A 31 7.99 13.78 16.13
N LEU A 32 8.12 13.11 17.27
CA LEU A 32 8.27 13.75 18.58
C LEU A 32 9.54 14.62 18.66
N GLU A 33 10.68 14.08 18.21
CA GLU A 33 11.95 14.82 18.19
C GLU A 33 11.87 16.07 17.30
N ARG A 34 11.25 15.96 16.13
CA ARG A 34 11.01 17.08 15.23
C ARG A 34 10.16 18.15 15.89
N ASP A 35 9.02 17.76 16.44
CA ASP A 35 8.07 18.72 17.01
C ASP A 35 8.66 19.43 18.23
N GLN A 36 9.44 18.71 19.05
CA GLN A 36 10.18 19.31 20.16
C GLN A 36 11.23 20.32 19.68
N GLN A 37 12.11 19.95 18.73
CA GLN A 37 13.15 20.86 18.25
C GLN A 37 12.59 22.10 17.55
N LEU A 38 11.51 21.93 16.77
CA LEU A 38 10.84 23.05 16.11
C LEU A 38 10.18 23.99 17.13
N LYS A 39 9.57 23.44 18.19
CA LYS A 39 9.02 24.25 19.29
C LYS A 39 10.10 25.05 19.99
N GLU A 40 11.23 24.43 20.33
CA GLU A 40 12.36 25.12 20.98
C GLU A 40 12.93 26.25 20.12
N LEU A 41 13.04 26.05 18.81
CA LEU A 41 13.48 27.12 17.89
C LEU A 41 12.46 28.26 17.80
N ASN A 42 11.16 27.94 17.77
CA ASN A 42 10.10 28.94 17.75
C ASN A 42 10.08 29.78 19.04
N ASP A 43 10.25 29.14 20.20
CA ASP A 43 10.30 29.84 21.48
C ASP A 43 11.53 30.77 21.55
N LYS A 44 12.70 30.34 21.04
CA LYS A 44 13.88 31.20 20.90
C LYS A 44 13.64 32.38 19.97
N LEU A 45 12.93 32.17 18.86
CA LEU A 45 12.61 33.22 17.90
C LEU A 45 11.70 34.28 18.53
N LYS A 46 10.69 33.86 19.31
CA LYS A 46 9.81 34.76 20.07
C LYS A 46 10.55 35.58 21.11
N LEU A 47 11.44 34.95 21.87
CA LEU A 47 12.27 35.66 22.87
C LEU A 47 13.18 36.70 22.21
N ASN A 48 13.88 36.30 21.13
CA ASN A 48 14.76 37.18 20.38
C ASN A 48 13.99 38.34 19.71
N GLU A 49 12.74 38.12 19.29
CA GLU A 49 11.87 39.20 18.79
C GLU A 49 11.57 40.26 19.86
N GLY A 50 11.29 39.82 21.09
CA GLY A 50 11.11 40.70 22.25
C GLY A 50 12.37 41.53 22.53
N GLU A 51 13.54 40.90 22.49
CA GLU A 51 14.84 41.56 22.68
C GLU A 51 15.11 42.61 21.59
N ILE A 52 14.92 42.26 20.31
CA ILE A 52 15.07 43.19 19.19
C ILE A 52 14.14 44.40 19.35
N LYS A 53 12.90 44.19 19.82
CA LYS A 53 11.94 45.27 20.05
C LYS A 53 12.44 46.22 21.14
N VAL A 54 12.94 45.69 22.26
CA VAL A 54 13.52 46.50 23.35
C VAL A 54 14.73 47.30 22.85
N LEU A 55 15.67 46.65 22.15
CA LEU A 55 16.87 47.29 21.62
C LEU A 55 16.56 48.38 20.58
N LYS A 56 15.55 48.18 19.73
CA LYS A 56 15.07 49.21 18.80
C LYS A 56 14.48 50.41 19.53
N THR A 57 13.69 50.18 20.59
CA THR A 57 13.15 51.25 21.42
C THR A 57 14.26 52.02 22.13
N GLU A 58 15.23 51.33 22.71
CA GLU A 58 16.41 51.94 23.34
C GLU A 58 17.18 52.81 22.34
N LEU A 59 17.49 52.27 21.16
CA LEU A 59 18.21 53.01 20.12
C LEU A 59 17.46 54.26 19.65
N SER A 60 16.12 54.19 19.55
CA SER A 60 15.29 55.33 19.16
C SER A 60 15.20 56.43 20.22
N GLY A 61 15.46 56.10 21.49
CA GLY A 61 15.45 57.04 22.61
C GLY A 61 16.77 57.79 22.82
N LEU A 62 17.85 57.40 22.13
CA LEU A 62 19.18 58.00 22.27
C LEU A 62 19.35 59.22 21.34
N ASN A 63 19.99 60.28 21.85
CA ASN A 63 20.29 61.48 21.07
C ASN A 63 21.74 61.49 20.51
N ASP A 64 22.05 62.44 19.62
CA ASP A 64 23.36 62.49 18.95
C ASP A 64 24.54 62.85 19.87
N LYS A 65 24.29 63.29 21.11
CA LYS A 65 25.33 63.52 22.12
C LYS A 65 25.73 62.21 22.84
N GLU A 66 24.98 61.12 22.66
CA GLU A 66 25.22 59.81 23.27
C GLU A 66 25.85 58.80 22.29
N ALA A 67 26.74 59.27 21.39
CA ALA A 67 27.31 58.49 20.29
C ALA A 67 27.87 57.11 20.72
N LYS A 68 28.55 57.03 21.88
CA LYS A 68 29.09 55.75 22.40
C LYS A 68 27.99 54.76 22.80
N ARG A 69 26.92 55.22 23.45
CA ARG A 69 25.77 54.37 23.83
C ARG A 69 24.99 53.93 22.60
N LYS A 70 24.83 54.83 21.62
CA LYS A 70 24.21 54.54 20.32
C LYS A 70 24.97 53.45 19.58
N MET A 71 26.31 53.51 19.55
CA MET A 71 27.15 52.47 18.95
C MET A 71 26.95 51.11 19.63
N THR A 72 27.02 51.06 20.96
CA THR A 72 26.80 49.80 21.70
C THR A 72 25.39 49.24 21.50
N ALA A 73 24.36 50.08 21.47
CA ALA A 73 22.99 49.65 21.18
C ALA A 73 22.85 49.09 19.75
N MET A 74 23.55 49.68 18.77
CA MET A 74 23.61 49.16 17.39
C MET A 74 24.35 47.82 17.31
N GLU A 75 25.47 47.67 18.02
CA GLU A 75 26.21 46.40 18.11
C GLU A 75 25.34 45.30 18.73
N ASN A 76 24.67 45.58 19.84
CA ASN A 76 23.75 44.62 20.48
C ASN A 76 22.57 44.25 19.57
N LEU A 77 22.01 45.23 18.86
CA LEU A 77 20.95 44.99 17.88
C LEU A 77 21.45 44.12 16.72
N GLN A 78 22.66 44.35 16.22
CA GLN A 78 23.27 43.53 15.18
C GLN A 78 23.46 42.09 15.65
N VAL A 79 23.99 41.88 16.86
CA VAL A 79 24.14 40.54 17.46
C VAL A 79 22.78 39.82 17.58
N ALA A 80 21.75 40.54 18.02
CA ALA A 80 20.39 39.98 18.13
C ALA A 80 19.80 39.61 16.75
N LEU A 81 20.05 40.42 15.71
CA LEU A 81 19.64 40.16 14.33
C LEU A 81 20.39 38.96 13.73
N ASP A 82 21.70 38.86 13.96
CA ASP A 82 22.52 37.73 13.51
C ASP A 82 22.07 36.43 14.19
N SER A 83 21.75 36.49 15.49
CA SER A 83 21.15 35.37 16.23
C SER A 83 19.80 34.96 15.62
N ARG A 84 18.93 35.92 15.25
CA ARG A 84 17.66 35.65 14.56
C ARG A 84 17.88 34.94 13.23
N LEU A 85 18.80 35.43 12.41
CA LEU A 85 19.14 34.85 11.11
C LEU A 85 19.64 33.41 11.27
N ALA A 86 20.52 33.16 12.24
CA ALA A 86 21.01 31.81 12.52
C ALA A 86 19.88 30.83 12.92
N ILE A 87 18.88 31.29 13.70
CA ILE A 87 17.70 30.48 14.04
C ILE A 87 16.87 30.20 12.78
N LEU A 88 16.59 31.22 11.96
CA LEU A 88 15.81 31.10 10.73
C LEU A 88 16.47 30.17 9.71
N GLU A 89 17.79 30.18 9.59
CA GLU A 89 18.54 29.27 8.71
C GLU A 89 18.54 27.81 9.22
N LYS A 90 18.47 27.61 10.54
CA LYS A 90 18.51 26.28 11.16
C LYS A 90 17.17 25.55 11.08
N THR A 91 16.06 26.27 11.21
CA THR A 91 14.69 25.71 11.17
C THR A 91 14.41 24.81 9.96
N PRO A 92 14.60 25.24 8.70
CA PRO A 92 14.33 24.40 7.53
C PRO A 92 15.26 23.19 7.48
N LYS A 93 16.52 23.32 7.92
CA LYS A 93 17.49 22.20 7.96
C LYS A 93 17.06 21.11 8.93
N ILE A 94 16.61 21.47 10.14
CA ILE A 94 16.07 20.51 11.11
C ILE A 94 14.84 19.81 10.53
N ARG A 95 13.92 20.58 9.94
CA ARG A 95 12.70 20.04 9.34
C ARG A 95 13.01 19.03 8.24
N VAL A 96 13.81 19.40 7.25
CA VAL A 96 14.20 18.53 6.13
C VAL A 96 15.00 17.33 6.63
N GLY A 97 15.91 17.52 7.58
CA GLY A 97 16.73 16.44 8.12
C GLY A 97 15.91 15.36 8.85
N LEU A 98 14.92 15.75 9.66
CA LEU A 98 14.08 14.81 10.40
C LEU A 98 12.96 14.24 9.53
N ASN A 99 12.33 15.04 8.66
CA ASN A 99 11.35 14.51 7.71
C ASN A 99 12.00 13.58 6.67
N GLY A 100 13.27 13.81 6.29
CA GLY A 100 14.04 12.89 5.47
C GLY A 100 14.30 11.54 6.15
N GLN A 101 14.63 11.55 7.45
CA GLN A 101 14.73 10.33 8.25
C GLN A 101 13.38 9.60 8.30
N LEU A 102 12.29 10.33 8.55
CA LEU A 102 10.94 9.77 8.57
C LEU A 102 10.60 9.11 7.23
N ALA A 103 10.82 9.83 6.11
CA ALA A 103 10.59 9.33 4.77
C ALA A 103 11.36 8.03 4.50
N PHE A 104 12.63 7.95 4.89
CA PHE A 104 13.40 6.71 4.74
C PHE A 104 12.82 5.55 5.56
N THR A 105 12.47 5.79 6.84
CA THR A 105 11.88 4.75 7.69
C THR A 105 10.52 4.26 7.18
N GLU A 106 9.77 5.15 6.55
CA GLU A 106 8.47 4.86 5.96
C GLU A 106 8.59 4.13 4.61
N LEU A 107 9.64 4.42 3.83
CA LEU A 107 9.99 3.65 2.63
C LEU A 107 10.32 2.19 2.98
N LEU A 108 11.06 1.97 4.07
CA LEU A 108 11.32 0.63 4.59
C LEU A 108 10.02 -0.12 4.96
N SER A 109 9.01 0.58 5.48
CA SER A 109 7.73 -0.04 5.86
C SER A 109 6.94 -0.57 4.67
N ILE A 110 6.90 0.14 3.54
CA ILE A 110 6.19 -0.29 2.32
C ILE A 110 6.64 -1.69 1.89
N GLN A 111 7.95 -1.95 1.89
CA GLN A 111 8.48 -3.25 1.46
C GLN A 111 7.97 -4.42 2.30
N ARG A 112 7.82 -4.23 3.62
CA ARG A 112 7.25 -5.24 4.52
C ARG A 112 5.81 -5.50 4.16
N ASP A 113 5.05 -4.41 4.01
CA ASP A 113 3.60 -4.48 3.85
C ASP A 113 3.24 -5.22 2.58
N VAL A 114 4.09 -5.16 1.54
CA VAL A 114 3.85 -5.87 0.30
C VAL A 114 3.98 -7.41 0.38
N GLN A 115 4.56 -7.97 1.46
CA GLN A 115 4.82 -9.42 1.57
C GLN A 115 4.20 -10.12 2.81
N PRO A 116 2.91 -9.96 3.16
CA PRO A 116 2.34 -10.71 4.27
C PRO A 116 2.11 -12.16 3.84
N ALA A 117 2.91 -13.09 4.38
CA ALA A 117 2.80 -14.53 4.09
C ALA A 117 1.38 -15.08 4.36
N ASP A 118 0.73 -14.59 5.42
CA ASP A 118 -0.64 -14.98 5.77
C ASP A 118 -1.66 -14.52 4.72
N LEU A 119 -1.49 -13.31 4.17
CA LEU A 119 -2.37 -12.83 3.11
C LEU A 119 -2.17 -13.68 1.85
N PHE A 120 -0.94 -14.01 1.50
CA PHE A 120 -0.66 -14.85 0.33
C PHE A 120 -1.35 -16.21 0.43
N LEU A 121 -1.23 -16.89 1.59
CA LEU A 121 -1.88 -18.18 1.83
C LEU A 121 -3.42 -18.07 1.81
N ALA A 122 -3.96 -17.04 2.47
CA ALA A 122 -5.41 -16.79 2.48
C ALA A 122 -5.95 -16.57 1.06
N SER A 123 -5.28 -15.73 0.28
CA SER A 123 -5.64 -15.44 -1.11
C SER A 123 -5.52 -16.68 -1.99
N GLN A 124 -4.46 -17.49 -1.86
CA GLN A 124 -4.28 -18.70 -2.63
C GLN A 124 -5.43 -19.71 -2.41
N GLN A 125 -5.81 -19.92 -1.14
CA GLN A 125 -6.94 -20.81 -0.80
C GLN A 125 -8.25 -20.30 -1.41
N PHE A 126 -8.52 -18.99 -1.28
CA PHE A 126 -9.71 -18.37 -1.85
C PHE A 126 -9.76 -18.53 -3.37
N PHE A 127 -8.71 -18.14 -4.10
CA PHE A 127 -8.69 -18.21 -5.56
C PHE A 127 -8.75 -19.64 -6.10
N THR A 128 -8.18 -20.61 -5.37
CA THR A 128 -8.30 -22.04 -5.72
C THR A 128 -9.75 -22.52 -5.64
N GLN A 129 -10.46 -22.18 -4.57
CA GLN A 129 -11.88 -22.54 -4.45
C GLN A 129 -12.77 -21.72 -5.38
N LEU A 130 -12.43 -20.45 -5.64
CA LEU A 130 -13.17 -19.61 -6.57
C LEU A 130 -13.14 -20.20 -7.98
N GLY A 131 -11.99 -20.68 -8.45
CA GLY A 131 -11.87 -21.35 -9.75
C GLY A 131 -12.62 -22.69 -9.82
N ALA A 132 -12.88 -23.31 -8.68
CA ALA A 132 -13.60 -24.58 -8.59
C ALA A 132 -15.11 -24.43 -8.87
N VAL A 133 -15.71 -23.26 -8.59
CA VAL A 133 -17.15 -22.98 -8.83
C VAL A 133 -17.49 -23.01 -10.32
N SER A 134 -16.62 -22.49 -11.18
CA SER A 134 -16.89 -22.45 -12.63
C SER A 134 -16.55 -23.78 -13.33
N ASN A 135 -15.97 -24.75 -12.62
CA ASN A 135 -15.60 -26.04 -13.18
C ASN A 135 -16.77 -27.03 -13.12
N LEU A 136 -17.50 -27.15 -14.24
CA LEU A 136 -18.65 -28.04 -14.39
C LEU A 136 -18.36 -29.51 -14.04
N GLN A 137 -17.12 -29.98 -14.22
CA GLN A 137 -16.74 -31.36 -13.89
C GLN A 137 -16.75 -31.66 -12.39
N GLN A 138 -16.85 -30.63 -11.54
CA GLN A 138 -16.97 -30.82 -10.09
C GLN A 138 -18.40 -31.02 -9.60
N TYR A 139 -19.37 -30.98 -10.52
CA TYR A 139 -20.78 -31.11 -10.20
C TYR A 139 -21.27 -32.50 -10.55
N LYS A 140 -21.89 -33.17 -9.58
CA LYS A 140 -22.39 -34.53 -9.75
C LYS A 140 -23.42 -34.61 -10.88
N ASP A 141 -24.40 -33.71 -10.86
CA ASP A 141 -25.50 -33.68 -11.84
C ASP A 141 -24.97 -33.49 -13.27
N PHE A 142 -23.91 -32.69 -13.42
CA PHE A 142 -23.26 -32.50 -14.71
C PHE A 142 -22.56 -33.77 -15.20
N ASN A 143 -21.80 -34.45 -14.34
CA ASN A 143 -21.07 -35.66 -14.71
C ASN A 143 -22.00 -36.82 -15.06
N GLU A 144 -23.11 -36.96 -14.33
CA GLU A 144 -24.15 -37.94 -14.66
C GLU A 144 -24.80 -37.65 -16.01
N TRP A 145 -25.16 -36.38 -16.27
CA TRP A 145 -25.70 -35.98 -17.58
C TRP A 145 -24.68 -36.20 -18.71
N LYS A 146 -23.41 -35.83 -18.49
CA LYS A 146 -22.33 -35.95 -19.48
C LYS A 146 -22.11 -37.41 -19.87
N THR A 147 -22.12 -38.33 -18.92
CA THR A 147 -21.98 -39.77 -19.17
C THR A 147 -23.11 -40.28 -20.07
N GLU A 148 -24.36 -39.90 -19.78
CA GLU A 148 -25.52 -40.25 -20.60
C GLU A 148 -25.43 -39.63 -22.01
N TYR A 149 -24.98 -38.39 -22.11
CA TYR A 149 -24.78 -37.69 -23.38
C TYR A 149 -23.71 -38.37 -24.23
N GLU A 150 -22.55 -38.73 -23.67
CA GLU A 150 -21.46 -39.41 -24.39
C GLU A 150 -21.89 -40.81 -24.88
N ASN A 151 -22.67 -41.53 -24.07
CA ASN A 151 -23.28 -42.81 -24.45
C ASN A 151 -24.27 -42.66 -25.61
N TRP A 152 -25.09 -41.60 -25.60
CA TRP A 152 -26.00 -41.31 -26.70
C TRP A 152 -25.23 -40.88 -27.97
N TYR A 153 -24.26 -39.98 -27.84
CA TYR A 153 -23.51 -39.41 -28.96
C TYR A 153 -22.71 -40.51 -29.69
N SER A 154 -22.05 -41.41 -28.95
CA SER A 154 -21.31 -42.54 -29.53
C SER A 154 -22.19 -43.52 -30.31
N LYS A 155 -23.47 -43.69 -29.93
CA LYS A 155 -24.41 -44.64 -30.55
C LYS A 155 -25.25 -44.03 -31.68
N LYS A 156 -25.67 -42.77 -31.54
CA LYS A 156 -26.69 -42.14 -32.39
C LYS A 156 -26.33 -40.72 -32.87
N GLY A 157 -25.35 -40.06 -32.26
CA GLY A 157 -25.01 -38.66 -32.56
C GLY A 157 -23.85 -38.46 -33.54
N ARG A 158 -22.99 -39.47 -33.74
CA ARG A 158 -21.84 -39.37 -34.66
C ARG A 158 -22.26 -39.32 -36.13
N GLY A 159 -21.64 -38.42 -36.89
CA GLY A 159 -21.86 -38.26 -38.33
C GLY A 159 -22.87 -37.17 -38.70
N ASP A 160 -23.51 -36.56 -37.71
CA ASP A 160 -24.31 -35.35 -37.88
C ASP A 160 -23.47 -34.11 -37.55
N GLN A 161 -23.37 -33.17 -38.50
CA GLN A 161 -22.52 -31.98 -38.37
C GLN A 161 -22.92 -31.08 -37.19
N MET A 162 -24.22 -31.00 -36.88
CA MET A 162 -24.71 -30.18 -35.77
C MET A 162 -24.30 -30.81 -34.43
N PHE A 163 -24.43 -32.13 -34.28
CA PHE A 163 -24.04 -32.83 -33.06
C PHE A 163 -22.53 -32.90 -32.87
N ASP A 164 -21.75 -33.01 -33.95
CA ASP A 164 -20.29 -32.92 -33.88
C ASP A 164 -19.83 -31.53 -33.38
N PHE A 165 -20.48 -30.46 -33.86
CA PHE A 165 -20.24 -29.10 -33.39
C PHE A 165 -20.66 -28.88 -31.93
N LEU A 166 -21.82 -29.41 -31.52
CA LEU A 166 -22.28 -29.38 -30.13
C LEU A 166 -21.28 -30.09 -29.21
N ASN A 167 -20.85 -31.30 -29.59
CA ASN A 167 -19.91 -32.10 -28.82
C ASN A 167 -18.57 -31.38 -28.64
N SER A 168 -18.08 -30.75 -29.71
CA SER A 168 -16.87 -29.93 -29.68
C SER A 168 -17.03 -28.71 -28.75
N SER A 169 -18.17 -28.02 -28.85
CA SER A 169 -18.47 -26.85 -28.00
C SER A 169 -18.59 -27.23 -26.52
N LEU A 170 -19.25 -28.35 -26.22
CA LEU A 170 -19.36 -28.88 -24.86
C LEU A 170 -17.98 -29.28 -24.31
N SER A 171 -17.14 -29.94 -25.12
CA SER A 171 -15.77 -30.27 -24.72
C SER A 171 -14.94 -29.02 -24.43
N LEU A 172 -15.15 -27.93 -25.17
CA LEU A 172 -14.44 -26.67 -24.94
C LEU A 172 -14.85 -26.00 -23.62
N VAL A 173 -16.16 -25.93 -23.36
CA VAL A 173 -16.74 -25.29 -22.16
C VAL A 173 -16.49 -26.10 -20.89
N THR A 174 -16.30 -27.41 -21.00
CA THR A 174 -16.20 -28.32 -19.84
C THR A 174 -14.77 -28.72 -19.49
N ASN A 175 -13.78 -28.32 -20.30
CA ASN A 175 -12.38 -28.61 -20.02
C ASN A 175 -11.78 -27.51 -19.13
N ALA A 176 -11.48 -27.86 -17.88
CA ALA A 176 -10.90 -26.94 -16.90
C ALA A 176 -9.53 -26.35 -17.30
N ALA A 177 -8.81 -26.99 -18.24
CA ALA A 177 -7.55 -26.47 -18.78
C ALA A 177 -7.75 -25.32 -19.78
N ASN A 178 -8.94 -25.19 -20.35
CA ASN A 178 -9.29 -24.09 -21.23
C ASN A 178 -9.55 -22.86 -20.35
N ARG A 179 -8.49 -22.08 -20.10
CA ARG A 179 -8.58 -20.69 -19.57
C ARG A 179 -9.23 -19.73 -20.58
N VAL A 180 -10.10 -20.24 -21.44
CA VAL A 180 -10.89 -19.45 -22.36
C VAL A 180 -12.00 -18.87 -21.49
N PRO A 181 -12.15 -17.54 -21.39
CA PRO A 181 -13.31 -16.95 -20.74
C PRO A 181 -14.53 -17.66 -21.30
N LEU A 182 -15.41 -18.18 -20.44
CA LEU A 182 -16.64 -18.84 -20.88
C LEU A 182 -17.52 -17.77 -21.53
N TYR A 183 -17.21 -17.43 -22.78
CA TYR A 183 -17.87 -16.37 -23.52
C TYR A 183 -19.31 -16.82 -23.72
N GLY A 184 -20.23 -15.93 -23.36
CA GLY A 184 -21.67 -16.18 -23.45
C GLY A 184 -22.10 -16.71 -24.81
N SER A 185 -21.38 -16.48 -25.92
CA SER A 185 -21.67 -17.06 -27.23
C SER A 185 -21.49 -18.60 -27.30
N LEU A 186 -20.43 -19.17 -26.71
CA LEU A 186 -20.21 -20.61 -26.69
C LEU A 186 -21.18 -21.31 -25.75
N VAL A 187 -21.39 -20.74 -24.56
CA VAL A 187 -22.39 -21.27 -23.62
C VAL A 187 -23.81 -21.15 -24.19
N GLN A 188 -24.15 -20.03 -24.83
CA GLN A 188 -25.43 -19.90 -25.53
C GLN A 188 -25.57 -20.92 -26.64
N THR A 189 -24.50 -21.20 -27.38
CA THR A 189 -24.47 -22.23 -28.43
C THR A 189 -24.71 -23.62 -27.85
N VAL A 190 -24.03 -23.99 -26.75
CA VAL A 190 -24.26 -25.25 -26.04
C VAL A 190 -25.69 -25.31 -25.50
N SER A 191 -26.17 -24.25 -24.85
CA SER A 191 -27.51 -24.19 -24.28
C SER A 191 -28.60 -24.31 -25.34
N SER A 192 -28.48 -23.60 -26.46
CA SER A 192 -29.39 -23.70 -27.61
C SER A 192 -29.32 -25.07 -28.26
N GLY A 193 -28.12 -25.60 -28.50
CA GLY A 193 -27.95 -26.88 -29.16
C GLY A 193 -28.41 -28.07 -28.32
N VAL A 194 -28.19 -28.05 -26.99
CA VAL A 194 -28.73 -29.05 -26.07
C VAL A 194 -30.27 -28.94 -26.01
N ASN A 195 -30.85 -27.74 -26.05
CA ASN A 195 -32.31 -27.60 -26.12
C ASN A 195 -32.89 -28.25 -27.40
N THR A 196 -32.26 -28.03 -28.56
CA THR A 196 -32.66 -28.67 -29.82
C THR A 196 -32.50 -30.20 -29.76
N LEU A 197 -31.41 -30.66 -29.16
CA LEU A 197 -31.14 -32.08 -28.93
C LEU A 197 -32.20 -32.74 -28.02
N VAL A 198 -32.59 -32.08 -26.93
CA VAL A 198 -33.66 -32.52 -26.02
C VAL A 198 -35.02 -32.65 -26.73
N MET A 199 -35.30 -31.77 -27.69
CA MET A 199 -36.51 -31.85 -28.51
C MET A 199 -36.48 -33.02 -29.49
N SER A 200 -35.30 -33.42 -29.97
CA SER A 200 -35.11 -34.56 -30.88
C SER A 200 -35.20 -35.93 -30.19
N PHE A 201 -35.15 -35.97 -28.85
CA PHE A 201 -35.15 -37.23 -28.11
C PHE A 201 -36.50 -37.95 -28.09
N GLY A 202 -36.50 -39.18 -28.62
CA GLY A 202 -37.60 -40.15 -28.51
C GLY A 202 -37.70 -40.84 -27.15
N LYS A 203 -38.64 -41.79 -27.01
CA LYS A 203 -38.93 -42.51 -25.74
C LYS A 203 -37.73 -43.26 -25.15
N GLU A 204 -36.75 -43.64 -25.98
CA GLU A 204 -35.57 -44.40 -25.57
C GLU A 204 -34.54 -43.56 -24.79
N ASN A 205 -34.57 -42.22 -24.92
CA ASN A 205 -33.61 -41.32 -24.27
C ASN A 205 -34.25 -40.54 -23.11
N ARG A 206 -35.25 -41.13 -22.43
CA ARG A 206 -36.03 -40.47 -21.37
C ARG A 206 -35.16 -39.93 -20.23
N GLU A 207 -34.12 -40.66 -19.85
CA GLU A 207 -33.25 -40.27 -18.75
C GLU A 207 -32.39 -39.04 -19.10
N LEU A 208 -31.72 -39.07 -20.25
CA LEU A 208 -30.95 -37.92 -20.77
C LEU A 208 -31.86 -36.68 -20.97
N LYS A 209 -33.08 -36.89 -21.48
CA LYS A 209 -34.11 -35.84 -21.61
C LYS A 209 -34.49 -35.26 -20.24
N GLY A 210 -34.63 -36.10 -19.21
CA GLY A 210 -34.99 -35.69 -17.85
C GLY A 210 -33.87 -34.93 -17.11
N LYS A 211 -32.60 -35.30 -17.35
CA LYS A 211 -31.43 -34.66 -16.70
C LYS A 211 -30.99 -33.34 -17.37
N SER A 212 -31.33 -33.15 -18.65
CA SER A 212 -30.86 -31.99 -19.44
C SER A 212 -31.28 -30.61 -18.89
N PRO A 213 -32.52 -30.38 -18.40
CA PRO A 213 -32.89 -29.08 -17.82
C PRO A 213 -32.05 -28.67 -16.61
N SER A 214 -31.75 -29.62 -15.71
CA SER A 214 -30.90 -29.36 -14.53
C SER A 214 -29.48 -29.01 -14.93
N MET A 215 -28.91 -29.74 -15.89
CA MET A 215 -27.59 -29.45 -16.45
C MET A 215 -27.56 -28.06 -17.12
N LEU A 216 -28.56 -27.73 -17.94
CA LEU A 216 -28.65 -26.41 -18.58
C LEU A 216 -28.73 -25.27 -17.56
N ARG A 217 -29.49 -25.45 -16.48
CA ARG A 217 -29.57 -24.47 -15.39
C ARG A 217 -28.20 -24.28 -14.73
N LEU A 218 -27.49 -25.38 -14.45
CA LEU A 218 -26.14 -25.34 -13.89
C LEU A 218 -25.13 -24.66 -14.83
N LEU A 219 -25.15 -25.01 -16.12
CA LEU A 219 -24.30 -24.42 -17.15
C LEU A 219 -24.52 -22.90 -17.25
N ASN A 220 -25.79 -22.47 -17.29
CA ASN A 220 -26.13 -21.06 -17.39
C ASN A 220 -25.68 -20.28 -16.15
N VAL A 221 -25.94 -20.78 -14.93
CA VAL A 221 -25.53 -20.06 -13.71
C VAL A 221 -24.00 -20.04 -13.56
N ALA A 222 -23.30 -21.13 -13.83
CA ALA A 222 -21.84 -21.17 -13.79
C ALA A 222 -21.22 -20.21 -14.80
N SER A 223 -21.81 -20.08 -16.00
CA SER A 223 -21.38 -19.11 -16.99
C SER A 223 -21.63 -17.67 -16.58
N GLN A 224 -22.79 -17.35 -15.99
CA GLN A 224 -23.07 -16.00 -15.50
C GLN A 224 -22.14 -15.61 -14.35
N PHE A 225 -21.90 -16.55 -13.43
CA PHE A 225 -20.93 -16.38 -12.35
C PHE A 225 -19.52 -16.11 -12.89
N GLU A 226 -19.03 -16.93 -13.83
CA GLU A 226 -17.71 -16.74 -14.43
C GLU A 226 -17.60 -15.42 -15.18
N GLN A 227 -18.65 -15.00 -15.88
CA GLN A 227 -18.67 -13.72 -16.58
C GLN A 227 -18.50 -12.55 -15.60
N GLN A 228 -19.27 -12.51 -14.52
CA GLN A 228 -19.17 -11.44 -13.52
C GLN A 228 -17.83 -11.50 -12.78
N LYS A 229 -17.39 -12.71 -12.40
CA LYS A 229 -16.07 -12.96 -11.81
C LYS A 229 -14.94 -12.43 -12.71
N SER A 230 -14.99 -12.65 -14.02
CA SER A 230 -13.93 -12.23 -14.95
C SER A 230 -13.69 -10.72 -14.96
N VAL A 231 -14.73 -9.92 -14.71
CA VAL A 231 -14.61 -8.46 -14.58
C VAL A 231 -13.83 -8.10 -13.31
N ILE A 232 -14.07 -8.82 -12.23
CA ILE A 232 -13.37 -8.65 -10.94
C ILE A 232 -11.91 -9.14 -11.06
N ASP A 233 -11.68 -10.26 -11.75
CA ASP A 233 -10.34 -10.84 -12.00
C ASP A 233 -9.48 -9.93 -12.90
N TYR A 234 -10.10 -9.24 -13.87
CA TYR A 234 -9.42 -8.27 -14.71
C TYR A 234 -8.88 -7.09 -13.89
N GLU A 235 -9.69 -6.53 -13.00
CA GLU A 235 -9.25 -5.48 -12.07
C GLU A 235 -8.14 -6.01 -11.15
N TRP A 236 -8.25 -7.24 -10.65
CA TRP A 236 -7.19 -7.86 -9.84
C TRP A 236 -5.86 -8.01 -10.59
N THR A 237 -5.92 -8.32 -11.89
CA THR A 237 -4.74 -8.39 -12.76
C THR A 237 -4.11 -7.02 -12.94
N ALA A 238 -4.92 -5.98 -13.16
CA ALA A 238 -4.45 -4.60 -13.24
C ALA A 238 -3.79 -4.14 -11.93
N ILE A 239 -4.43 -4.42 -10.79
CA ILE A 239 -3.89 -4.18 -9.45
C ILE A 239 -2.55 -4.90 -9.25
N THR A 240 -2.44 -6.17 -9.65
CA THR A 240 -1.20 -6.96 -9.51
C THR A 240 -0.06 -6.36 -10.33
N LYS A 241 -0.35 -5.91 -11.57
CA LYS A 241 0.65 -5.24 -12.40
C LYS A 241 1.15 -3.94 -11.76
N GLU A 242 0.24 -3.13 -11.23
CA GLU A 242 0.60 -1.89 -10.55
C GLU A 242 1.36 -2.13 -9.24
N LEU A 243 1.01 -3.17 -8.48
CA LEU A 243 1.75 -3.59 -7.28
C LEU A 243 3.20 -3.93 -7.63
N ASN A 244 3.42 -4.74 -8.67
CA ASN A 244 4.76 -5.11 -9.12
C ASN A 244 5.58 -3.89 -9.55
N GLN A 245 4.94 -2.94 -10.23
CA GLN A 245 5.58 -1.68 -10.60
C GLN A 245 5.97 -0.87 -9.35
N LEU A 246 5.05 -0.71 -8.39
CA LEU A 246 5.33 -0.01 -7.12
C LEU A 246 6.43 -0.68 -6.31
N GLN A 247 6.48 -2.02 -6.29
CA GLN A 247 7.57 -2.77 -5.66
C GLN A 247 8.92 -2.43 -6.29
N GLN A 248 9.00 -2.40 -7.61
CA GLN A 248 10.23 -2.07 -8.32
C GLN A 248 10.65 -0.63 -8.02
N GLU A 249 9.74 0.34 -8.14
CA GLU A 249 10.03 1.75 -7.85
C GLU A 249 10.45 1.96 -6.38
N ASN A 250 9.84 1.23 -5.44
CA ASN A 250 10.21 1.22 -4.03
C ASN A 250 11.65 0.69 -3.81
N GLN A 251 12.00 -0.43 -4.44
CA GLN A 251 13.34 -1.02 -4.36
C GLN A 251 14.40 -0.09 -4.97
N ASP A 252 14.11 0.50 -6.14
CA ASP A 252 15.02 1.43 -6.82
C ASP A 252 15.27 2.68 -5.97
N LEU A 253 14.20 3.25 -5.39
CA LEU A 253 14.32 4.41 -4.51
C LEU A 253 15.06 4.07 -3.21
N LEU A 254 14.82 2.89 -2.66
CA LEU A 254 15.51 2.44 -1.46
C LEU A 254 17.01 2.26 -1.72
N SER A 255 17.38 1.63 -2.83
CA SER A 255 18.78 1.47 -3.24
C SER A 255 19.47 2.83 -3.42
N GLN A 256 18.79 3.80 -4.06
CA GLN A 256 19.30 5.17 -4.20
C GLN A 256 19.56 5.83 -2.84
N GLN A 257 18.61 5.72 -1.91
CA GLN A 257 18.75 6.34 -0.59
C GLN A 257 19.79 5.63 0.30
N LEU A 258 19.84 4.29 0.27
CA LEU A 258 20.88 3.52 0.96
C LEU A 258 22.26 3.97 0.49
N SER A 259 22.48 4.06 -0.83
CA SER A 259 23.74 4.55 -1.40
C SER A 259 24.03 6.00 -1.01
N TYR A 260 23.04 6.90 -1.08
CA TYR A 260 23.21 8.31 -0.75
C TYR A 260 23.62 8.52 0.71
N TYR A 261 22.99 7.79 1.63
CA TYR A 261 23.28 7.87 3.05
C TYR A 261 24.47 7.02 3.50
N GLY A 262 25.03 6.18 2.62
CA GLY A 262 26.14 5.28 2.93
C GLY A 262 25.73 4.12 3.84
N LEU A 263 24.50 3.62 3.68
CA LEU A 263 23.95 2.50 4.44
C LEU A 263 24.25 1.17 3.72
N ASP A 264 24.49 0.10 4.48
CA ASP A 264 24.81 -1.23 3.93
C ASP A 264 23.56 -1.88 3.30
N SER A 265 23.56 -2.00 1.97
CA SER A 265 22.48 -2.66 1.23
C SER A 265 22.37 -4.16 1.52
N GLU A 266 23.45 -4.83 1.90
CA GLU A 266 23.42 -6.24 2.27
C GLU A 266 22.95 -6.41 3.72
N GLY A 267 23.35 -5.49 4.60
CA GLY A 267 22.81 -5.32 5.95
C GLY A 267 21.29 -5.13 5.93
N TYR A 268 20.78 -4.28 5.05
CA TYR A 268 19.34 -4.13 4.82
C TYR A 268 18.62 -5.46 4.56
N LYS A 269 19.14 -6.27 3.63
CA LYS A 269 18.52 -7.56 3.29
C LYS A 269 18.50 -8.50 4.49
N ARG A 270 19.64 -8.65 5.17
CA ARG A 270 19.81 -9.59 6.29
C ARG A 270 19.06 -9.18 7.55
N GLU A 271 19.12 -7.90 7.90
CA GLU A 271 18.70 -7.40 9.21
C GLU A 271 17.28 -6.85 9.22
N TYR A 272 16.77 -6.43 8.05
CA TYR A 272 15.41 -5.91 7.91
C TYR A 272 14.50 -6.79 7.08
N LEU A 273 14.88 -7.10 5.83
CA LEU A 273 13.98 -7.76 4.88
C LEU A 273 13.69 -9.22 5.26
N SER A 274 14.70 -10.00 5.62
CA SER A 274 14.53 -11.40 6.02
C SER A 274 14.12 -11.60 7.49
N THR A 275 14.11 -10.52 8.28
CA THR A 275 13.78 -10.59 9.70
C THR A 275 12.28 -10.73 9.88
N THR A 276 11.83 -11.65 10.74
CA THR A 276 10.40 -11.84 11.08
C THR A 276 9.95 -11.09 12.33
N LEU A 277 10.88 -10.74 13.22
CA LEU A 277 10.59 -10.05 14.49
C LEU A 277 10.48 -8.53 14.30
N ASP A 278 9.31 -7.95 14.62
CA ASP A 278 9.07 -6.50 14.53
C ASP A 278 10.08 -5.68 15.34
N ARG A 279 10.42 -6.13 16.55
CA ARG A 279 11.40 -5.44 17.40
C ARG A 279 12.76 -5.28 16.71
N LYS A 280 13.24 -6.30 16.02
CA LYS A 280 14.54 -6.25 15.30
C LYS A 280 14.46 -5.32 14.09
N ARG A 281 13.32 -5.30 13.39
CA ARG A 281 13.08 -4.36 12.29
C ARG A 281 13.05 -2.91 12.77
N GLU A 282 12.39 -2.62 13.88
CA GLU A 282 12.38 -1.28 14.48
C GLU A 282 13.77 -0.89 14.99
N GLN A 283 14.56 -1.83 15.50
CA GLN A 283 15.96 -1.56 15.83
C GLN A 283 16.77 -1.15 14.58
N TYR A 284 16.66 -1.90 13.48
CA TYR A 284 17.33 -1.56 12.23
C TYR A 284 16.90 -0.17 11.69
N LYS A 285 15.60 0.17 11.75
CA LYS A 285 15.11 1.50 11.39
C LYS A 285 15.76 2.59 12.24
N ASN A 286 15.92 2.36 13.54
CA ASN A 286 16.58 3.31 14.43
C ASN A 286 18.08 3.44 14.13
N ASP A 287 18.76 2.35 13.77
CA ASP A 287 20.18 2.39 13.40
C ASP A 287 20.39 3.16 12.08
N CYS A 288 19.48 2.98 11.12
CA CYS A 288 19.43 3.80 9.91
C CYS A 288 19.19 5.27 10.22
N ARG A 289 18.19 5.58 11.07
CA ARG A 289 17.88 6.94 11.53
C ARG A 289 19.13 7.66 12.05
N LEU A 290 19.86 7.03 12.96
CA LEU A 290 21.08 7.58 13.54
C LEU A 290 22.19 7.75 12.49
N SER A 291 22.33 6.80 11.57
CA SER A 291 23.34 6.86 10.50
C SER A 291 23.06 7.97 9.50
N ILE A 292 21.79 8.16 9.12
CA ILE A 292 21.33 9.28 8.29
C ILE A 292 21.62 10.61 8.98
N ALA A 293 21.30 10.74 10.27
CA ALA A 293 21.58 11.95 11.04
C ALA A 293 23.07 12.30 11.04
N ARG A 294 23.95 11.32 11.28
CA ARG A 294 25.41 11.51 11.20
C ARG A 294 25.87 11.92 9.80
N LYS A 295 25.32 11.31 8.76
CA LYS A 295 25.65 11.64 7.36
C LYS A 295 25.26 13.07 7.02
N ILE A 296 24.06 13.51 7.42
CA ILE A 296 23.59 14.89 7.22
C ILE A 296 24.51 15.89 7.93
N GLN A 297 24.90 15.60 9.19
CA GLN A 297 25.85 16.44 9.92
C GLN A 297 27.21 16.54 9.20
N ALA A 298 27.71 15.43 8.66
CA ALA A 298 28.95 15.43 7.88
C ALA A 298 28.82 16.26 6.59
N MET A 299 27.69 16.16 5.87
CA MET A 299 27.42 16.96 4.67
C MET A 299 27.28 18.46 4.96
N GLU A 300 26.77 18.84 6.13
CA GLU A 300 26.67 20.24 6.55
C GLU A 300 28.03 20.83 6.96
N ALA A 301 28.95 19.99 7.44
CA ALA A 301 30.32 20.38 7.77
C ALA A 301 31.25 20.48 6.53
N ASP A 302 30.89 19.82 5.43
CA ASP A 302 31.62 19.85 4.15
C ASP A 302 31.28 21.11 3.35
N SER A 303 32.30 21.92 3.01
CA SER A 303 32.15 23.18 2.29
C SER A 303 31.55 23.04 0.89
N LEU A 304 31.65 21.87 0.24
CA LEU A 304 31.10 21.62 -1.09
C LEU A 304 29.62 21.23 -1.05
N MET A 305 29.17 20.64 0.06
CA MET A 305 27.84 20.05 0.24
C MET A 305 26.93 20.83 1.19
N LYS A 306 27.49 21.77 1.96
CA LYS A 306 26.77 22.64 2.89
C LYS A 306 25.57 23.30 2.21
N GLY A 307 24.38 23.10 2.78
CA GLY A 307 23.12 23.62 2.25
C GLY A 307 22.61 23.01 0.93
N LYS A 308 23.37 22.14 0.24
CA LYS A 308 22.93 21.46 -0.98
C LYS A 308 22.24 20.12 -0.72
N TRP A 309 22.61 19.45 0.37
CA TRP A 309 22.04 18.16 0.74
C TRP A 309 20.53 18.21 0.96
N SER A 310 19.99 19.37 1.40
CA SER A 310 18.57 19.51 1.71
C SER A 310 17.68 19.31 0.49
N GLY A 311 18.04 19.87 -0.67
CA GLY A 311 17.25 19.71 -1.90
C GLY A 311 17.19 18.25 -2.39
N GLN A 312 18.28 17.50 -2.21
CA GLN A 312 18.29 16.07 -2.54
C GLN A 312 17.42 15.26 -1.56
N VAL A 313 17.46 15.59 -0.27
CA VAL A 313 16.61 14.96 0.75
C VAL A 313 15.14 15.27 0.51
N GLU A 314 14.79 16.51 0.17
CA GLU A 314 13.43 16.90 -0.22
C GLU A 314 12.94 16.12 -1.44
N THR A 315 13.80 15.95 -2.45
CA THR A 315 13.48 15.13 -3.62
C THR A 315 13.17 13.68 -3.23
N PHE A 316 13.93 13.09 -2.31
CA PHE A 316 13.63 11.75 -1.80
C PHE A 316 12.32 11.71 -1.02
N MET A 317 12.05 12.70 -0.17
CA MET A 317 10.78 12.82 0.55
C MET A 317 9.59 12.83 -0.42
N TYR A 318 9.68 13.55 -1.55
CA TYR A 318 8.57 13.66 -2.52
C TYR A 318 8.31 12.32 -3.19
N LYS A 319 9.39 11.61 -3.56
CA LYS A 319 9.29 10.28 -4.16
C LYS A 319 8.68 9.27 -3.18
N VAL A 320 9.12 9.27 -1.91
CA VAL A 320 8.55 8.40 -0.87
C VAL A 320 7.06 8.69 -0.67
N GLN A 321 6.70 9.97 -0.57
CA GLN A 321 5.30 10.38 -0.41
C GLN A 321 4.43 9.89 -1.56
N SER A 322 4.89 10.09 -2.80
CA SER A 322 4.19 9.63 -4.00
C SER A 322 3.97 8.11 -3.98
N LEU A 323 5.00 7.34 -3.63
CA LEU A 323 4.89 5.87 -3.50
C LEU A 323 3.90 5.45 -2.43
N ARG A 324 3.95 6.07 -1.24
CA ARG A 324 3.01 5.76 -0.15
C ARG A 324 1.57 6.08 -0.52
N MET A 325 1.33 7.22 -1.16
CA MET A 325 -0.01 7.60 -1.62
C MET A 325 -0.55 6.58 -2.64
N ARG A 326 0.26 6.21 -3.64
CA ARG A 326 -0.12 5.20 -4.64
C ARG A 326 -0.34 3.84 -4.00
N PHE A 327 0.47 3.46 -3.02
CA PHE A 327 0.27 2.23 -2.26
C PHE A 327 -1.04 2.25 -1.44
N GLY A 328 -1.36 3.37 -0.80
CA GLY A 328 -2.64 3.59 -0.12
C GLY A 328 -3.85 3.50 -1.07
N GLN A 329 -3.74 4.10 -2.26
CA GLN A 329 -4.79 4.00 -3.30
C GLN A 329 -4.95 2.57 -3.82
N LEU A 330 -3.83 1.87 -4.05
CA LEU A 330 -3.84 0.49 -4.52
C LEU A 330 -4.45 -0.46 -3.48
N THR A 331 -4.10 -0.30 -2.20
CA THR A 331 -4.69 -1.09 -1.11
C THR A 331 -6.19 -0.81 -0.92
N ALA A 332 -6.64 0.43 -1.13
CA ALA A 332 -8.07 0.75 -1.18
C ALA A 332 -8.78 0.05 -2.35
N ARG A 333 -8.19 0.05 -3.55
CA ARG A 333 -8.72 -0.68 -4.72
C ARG A 333 -8.79 -2.19 -4.48
N MET A 334 -7.77 -2.78 -3.85
CA MET A 334 -7.78 -4.19 -3.44
C MET A 334 -8.95 -4.48 -2.49
N MET A 335 -9.21 -3.62 -1.51
CA MET A 335 -10.36 -3.77 -0.59
C MET A 335 -11.69 -3.71 -1.35
N ILE A 336 -11.86 -2.76 -2.25
CA ILE A 336 -13.07 -2.65 -3.10
C ILE A 336 -13.25 -3.91 -3.93
N ASN A 337 -12.16 -4.48 -4.48
CA ASN A 337 -12.25 -5.69 -5.28
C ASN A 337 -12.60 -6.94 -4.44
N ILE A 338 -12.10 -7.01 -3.19
CA ILE A 338 -12.52 -8.02 -2.21
C ILE A 338 -14.02 -7.88 -1.91
N ASP A 339 -14.53 -6.67 -1.76
CA ASP A 339 -15.96 -6.41 -1.53
C ASP A 339 -16.82 -6.83 -2.73
N ARG A 340 -16.35 -6.60 -3.96
CA ARG A 340 -17.01 -7.09 -5.18
C ARG A 340 -17.12 -8.61 -5.24
N TYR A 341 -16.08 -9.35 -4.81
CA TYR A 341 -16.21 -10.80 -4.67
C TYR A 341 -17.25 -11.19 -3.62
N ASN A 342 -17.38 -10.42 -2.53
CA ASN A 342 -18.37 -10.68 -1.50
C ASN A 342 -19.80 -10.44 -2.00
N GLU A 343 -20.02 -9.39 -2.80
CA GLU A 343 -21.28 -9.14 -3.51
C GLU A 343 -21.62 -10.31 -4.45
N LEU A 344 -20.67 -10.70 -5.30
CA LEU A 344 -20.84 -11.84 -6.22
C LEU A 344 -21.21 -13.14 -5.47
N ILE A 345 -20.49 -13.46 -4.39
CA ILE A 345 -20.79 -14.66 -3.58
C ILE A 345 -22.19 -14.56 -2.96
N THR A 346 -22.56 -13.39 -2.44
CA THR A 346 -23.87 -13.17 -1.82
C THR A 346 -24.98 -13.40 -2.83
N ASP A 347 -24.87 -12.78 -4.01
CA ASP A 347 -25.87 -12.89 -5.08
C ASP A 347 -26.09 -14.34 -5.53
N TYR A 348 -25.01 -15.11 -5.67
CA TYR A 348 -25.03 -16.49 -6.19
C TYR A 348 -25.19 -17.57 -5.12
N SER A 349 -25.30 -17.19 -3.84
CA SER A 349 -25.52 -18.12 -2.71
C SER A 349 -27.01 -18.39 -2.41
N ASP A 350 -27.94 -17.73 -3.11
CA ASP A 350 -29.38 -17.88 -2.88
C ASP A 350 -29.93 -19.22 -3.39
N SER A 351 -30.14 -20.16 -2.47
CA SER A 351 -30.66 -21.51 -2.73
C SER A 351 -32.07 -21.53 -3.33
N ASN A 352 -32.82 -20.42 -3.28
CA ASN A 352 -34.12 -20.32 -3.93
C ASN A 352 -33.99 -20.00 -5.43
N LYS A 353 -32.88 -19.39 -5.85
CA LYS A 353 -32.63 -18.95 -7.23
C LYS A 353 -31.78 -19.93 -8.03
N PHE A 354 -30.84 -20.62 -7.39
CA PHE A 354 -29.85 -21.42 -8.10
C PHE A 354 -29.82 -22.89 -7.63
N PRO A 355 -29.21 -23.82 -8.41
CA PRO A 355 -29.09 -25.22 -8.03
C PRO A 355 -28.37 -25.39 -6.68
N THR A 356 -28.83 -26.33 -5.86
CA THR A 356 -28.32 -26.51 -4.48
C THR A 356 -26.81 -26.75 -4.44
N GLU A 357 -26.29 -27.70 -5.22
CA GLU A 357 -24.84 -28.02 -5.28
C GLU A 357 -24.00 -26.79 -5.65
N PHE A 358 -24.51 -25.94 -6.55
CA PHE A 358 -23.89 -24.67 -6.92
C PHE A 358 -23.88 -23.68 -5.76
N THR A 359 -25.02 -23.47 -5.11
CA THR A 359 -25.11 -22.54 -3.97
C THR A 359 -24.29 -23.00 -2.77
N THR A 360 -24.15 -24.30 -2.55
CA THR A 360 -23.28 -24.86 -1.50
C THR A 360 -21.81 -24.49 -1.77
N LYS A 361 -21.31 -24.76 -2.99
CA LYS A 361 -19.93 -24.41 -3.37
C LYS A 361 -19.67 -22.90 -3.30
N VAL A 362 -20.61 -22.07 -3.73
CA VAL A 362 -20.49 -20.60 -3.60
C VAL A 362 -20.51 -20.17 -2.13
N GLY A 363 -21.38 -20.77 -1.31
CA GLY A 363 -21.47 -20.48 0.12
C GLY A 363 -20.17 -20.75 0.89
N GLU A 364 -19.44 -21.81 0.53
CA GLU A 364 -18.13 -22.15 1.11
C GLU A 364 -17.08 -21.04 0.89
N LEU A 365 -17.19 -20.27 -0.19
CA LEU A 365 -16.27 -19.16 -0.47
C LEU A 365 -16.39 -18.02 0.55
N LYS A 366 -17.55 -17.87 1.19
CA LYS A 366 -17.84 -16.74 2.10
C LYS A 366 -16.88 -16.71 3.29
N GLU A 367 -16.62 -17.86 3.90
CA GLU A 367 -15.70 -17.95 5.03
C GLU A 367 -14.26 -17.66 4.60
N LYS A 368 -13.83 -18.17 3.45
CA LYS A 368 -12.49 -17.92 2.90
C LYS A 368 -12.28 -16.46 2.53
N LEU A 369 -13.25 -15.84 1.87
CA LEU A 369 -13.18 -14.43 1.53
C LEU A 369 -13.19 -13.55 2.79
N SER A 370 -14.01 -13.89 3.79
CA SER A 370 -14.00 -13.21 5.09
C SER A 370 -12.62 -13.28 5.76
N PHE A 371 -11.97 -14.44 5.70
CA PHE A 371 -10.59 -14.60 6.18
C PHE A 371 -9.58 -13.74 5.39
N VAL A 372 -9.68 -13.70 4.05
CA VAL A 372 -8.87 -12.80 3.21
C VAL A 372 -9.10 -11.35 3.61
N LYS A 373 -10.35 -10.89 3.70
CA LYS A 373 -10.72 -9.52 4.05
C LYS A 373 -10.18 -9.12 5.43
N LYS A 374 -10.33 -9.99 6.43
CA LYS A 374 -9.82 -9.76 7.78
C LYS A 374 -8.30 -9.68 7.80
N THR A 375 -7.61 -10.63 7.15
CA THR A 375 -6.15 -10.66 7.08
C THR A 375 -5.61 -9.43 6.36
N PHE A 376 -6.28 -9.02 5.27
CA PHE A 376 -5.97 -7.80 4.54
C PHE A 376 -6.16 -6.54 5.41
N GLY A 377 -7.31 -6.38 6.08
CA GLY A 377 -7.57 -5.23 6.95
C GLY A 377 -6.65 -5.14 8.17
N ASN A 378 -6.16 -6.28 8.68
CA ASN A 378 -5.16 -6.31 9.75
C ASN A 378 -3.76 -5.93 9.26
N SER A 379 -3.44 -6.26 8.00
CA SER A 379 -2.12 -6.03 7.42
C SER A 379 -1.97 -4.64 6.81
N PHE A 380 -3.07 -4.08 6.30
CA PHE A 380 -3.08 -2.82 5.57
C PHE A 380 -4.10 -1.85 6.15
N ASN A 381 -3.65 -0.63 6.45
CA ASN A 381 -4.53 0.49 6.74
C ASN A 381 -4.32 1.59 5.69
N PRO A 382 -5.15 1.65 4.63
CA PRO A 382 -5.03 2.61 3.55
C PRO A 382 -4.99 4.07 4.03
N ALA A 383 -5.83 4.41 5.03
CA ALA A 383 -5.92 5.76 5.57
C ALA A 383 -4.60 6.19 6.26
N LYS A 384 -3.98 5.26 6.98
CA LYS A 384 -2.69 5.51 7.65
C LYS A 384 -1.58 5.83 6.66
N TYR A 385 -1.50 5.15 5.51
CA TYR A 385 -0.50 5.47 4.49
C TYR A 385 -0.67 6.88 3.93
N ILE A 386 -1.90 7.31 3.70
CA ILE A 386 -2.22 8.64 3.16
C ILE A 386 -1.95 9.72 4.22
N GLU A 387 -2.40 9.51 5.46
CA GLU A 387 -2.20 10.45 6.57
C GLU A 387 -0.72 10.63 6.91
N ASP A 388 0.04 9.55 7.08
CA ASP A 388 1.47 9.63 7.35
C ASP A 388 2.24 10.30 6.20
N SER A 389 1.76 10.17 4.96
CA SER A 389 2.34 10.86 3.79
C SER A 389 2.07 12.37 3.83
N ALA A 390 0.95 12.80 4.39
CA ALA A 390 0.65 14.22 4.59
C ALA A 390 1.54 14.83 5.68
N VAL A 391 1.81 14.10 6.77
CA VAL A 391 2.62 14.55 7.92
C VAL A 391 4.11 14.78 7.57
N MET A 392 4.61 14.20 6.48
CA MET A 392 5.98 14.45 5.97
C MET A 392 6.17 15.86 5.38
N TYR A 393 5.08 16.52 4.97
CA TYR A 393 5.10 17.85 4.31
C TYR A 393 4.32 18.91 5.06
N ILE A 394 3.19 18.52 5.64
CA ILE A 394 2.44 19.35 6.57
C ILE A 394 3.23 19.32 7.88
N GLY A 395 4.24 20.20 7.98
CA GLY A 395 4.48 20.82 9.27
C GLY A 395 3.13 21.34 9.75
N SER A 396 2.81 21.18 11.03
CA SER A 396 1.63 21.75 11.66
C SER A 396 1.45 23.22 11.26
N ASN A 397 0.78 23.46 10.12
CA ASN A 397 0.50 24.78 9.55
C ASN A 397 -0.71 25.40 10.26
N THR A 398 -1.11 24.88 11.41
CA THR A 398 -2.16 25.45 12.26
C THR A 398 -1.68 26.64 13.11
N ALA A 399 -0.49 27.19 12.84
CA ALA A 399 -0.01 28.40 13.51
C ALA A 399 0.27 29.59 12.57
N GLU A 400 0.12 29.45 11.24
CA GLU A 400 0.53 30.50 10.27
C GLU A 400 -0.60 31.00 9.34
N THR A 401 -1.86 30.81 9.71
CA THR A 401 -2.95 31.65 9.18
C THR A 401 -3.56 32.47 10.31
N GLY A 402 -2.76 33.42 10.81
CA GLY A 402 -3.22 34.58 11.55
C GLY A 402 -2.68 35.82 10.85
N ILE A 403 -3.41 36.29 9.83
CA ILE A 403 -3.41 37.72 9.48
C ILE A 403 -4.15 38.43 10.60
#